data_AF-A0A6A2WHD4-F1
#
_entry.id   AF-A0A6A2WHD4-F1
#
_cell.length_a   1.000
_cell.length_b   1.000
_cell.length_c   1.000
_cell.angle_alpha   90.00
_cell.angle_beta   90.00
_cell.angle_gamma   90.00
#
_symmetry.space_group_name_H-M   'P 1'
#
loop_
_entity.id
_entity.type
_entity.pdbx_description
1 polymer ?
#
loop_
_entity_poly.entity_id
_entity_poly.type
_entity_poly.pdbx_seq_one_letter_code
_entity_poly.pdbx_strand_id
1 'polypeptide(L)'
;MKGKPANLENWVTKITPVLAGEATFSVTFEWDESMGVPGVFIIKNKHHSQFYLKTVTLEDVPGHGRVHFVCNSLVYPRYKYDRVFFSNKSYLPCQMPEPLRQYREEELVNLRGDGKGTLKEWDRVYDYDFYNDLAMPEKGPDSHRPVLGGSPNCPYPRRGRTGRMPHKNDPKTESRLFLLSLNIHVPRDERFSQVKFSDFIAYTLKSLFQVLVPEIAALCDKTINEFDSFQDVLDLYEGGIKLPSDATIKKIRDCLPSELIRELVRNDDERLMKFPMPALSKDRSAWRSDKEFARETLTGVNPIVISRLKEFPPVSKLDPKEYGHQKSTIRREHIECNMNGLTVEDALKQNKLFILNHHDAFMPYLGRINSTTTKTYGTRTLFFLQDDGTLKPLAIELSLLHPQGEGHGAVSKVFTPAEDGVEGSIWQLAKAYAAVNDSGYHQLISHLHEC
;
A
#
# COMPACT_ATOMS: atom_id res chain seq x y z
N MET A 1 17.44 -30.33 30.69
CA MET A 1 16.70 -31.62 30.57
C MET A 1 15.32 -31.35 30.00
N LYS A 2 14.66 -32.35 29.39
CA LYS A 2 13.28 -32.25 28.89
C LYS A 2 12.31 -32.74 29.97
N GLY A 3 11.31 -31.93 30.32
CA GLY A 3 10.27 -32.29 31.31
C GLY A 3 9.20 -33.23 30.77
N LYS A 4 8.38 -33.77 31.67
CA LYS A 4 7.24 -34.63 31.32
C LYS A 4 6.10 -33.79 30.72
N PRO A 5 5.24 -34.38 29.85
CA PRO A 5 4.04 -33.71 29.36
C PRO A 5 3.08 -33.37 30.51
N ALA A 6 2.54 -32.14 30.49
CA ALA A 6 1.43 -31.71 31.34
C ALA A 6 0.24 -31.31 30.46
N ASN A 7 -0.98 -31.46 30.97
CA ASN A 7 -2.22 -31.06 30.29
C ASN A 7 -2.87 -29.92 31.06
N LEU A 8 -3.62 -29.07 30.36
CA LEU A 8 -4.39 -28.01 30.97
C LEU A 8 -5.47 -28.60 31.88
N GLU A 9 -5.59 -28.05 33.09
CA GLU A 9 -6.66 -28.40 34.03
C GLU A 9 -7.97 -27.72 33.57
N ASN A 10 -9.09 -28.44 33.65
CA ASN A 10 -10.44 -27.93 33.33
C ASN A 10 -10.64 -27.41 31.89
N TRP A 11 -9.87 -27.89 30.91
CA TRP A 11 -10.12 -27.58 29.49
C TRP A 11 -11.39 -28.25 28.97
N VAL A 12 -12.37 -27.46 28.53
CA VAL A 12 -13.64 -27.97 27.99
C VAL A 12 -13.40 -28.60 26.61
N THR A 13 -13.69 -29.89 26.46
CA THR A 13 -13.49 -30.66 25.21
C THR A 13 -14.74 -30.72 24.32
N LYS A 14 -15.88 -30.19 24.79
CA LYS A 14 -17.15 -30.13 24.04
C LYS A 14 -17.32 -28.76 23.37
N ILE A 15 -17.90 -28.74 22.16
CA ILE A 15 -18.21 -27.52 21.41
C ILE A 15 -19.19 -26.68 22.23
N THR A 16 -18.65 -25.68 22.92
CA THR A 16 -19.43 -24.66 23.63
C THR A 16 -19.12 -23.36 22.90
N PRO A 17 -20.12 -22.55 22.50
CA PRO A 17 -19.84 -21.28 21.86
C PRO A 17 -19.13 -20.37 22.86
N VAL A 18 -17.80 -20.29 22.75
CA VAL A 18 -16.97 -19.45 23.60
C VAL A 18 -17.24 -18.01 23.21
N LEU A 19 -17.82 -17.24 24.12
CA LEU A 19 -17.89 -15.79 24.03
C LEU A 19 -16.47 -15.23 23.83
N ALA A 20 -16.33 -14.27 22.92
CA ALA A 20 -15.06 -13.60 22.64
C ALA A 20 -14.48 -12.97 23.91
N GLY A 21 -13.52 -13.63 24.53
CA GLY A 21 -12.88 -13.20 25.78
C GLY A 21 -11.61 -14.01 26.07
N GLU A 22 -10.74 -13.45 26.89
CA GLU A 22 -9.52 -14.13 27.35
C GLU A 22 -9.88 -15.14 28.44
N ALA A 23 -9.27 -16.33 28.37
CA ALA A 23 -9.45 -17.37 29.37
C ALA A 23 -8.09 -17.77 29.95
N THR A 24 -8.05 -17.96 31.26
CA THR A 24 -6.86 -18.41 31.99
C THR A 24 -7.07 -19.85 32.43
N PHE A 25 -6.07 -20.69 32.19
CA PHE A 25 -6.07 -22.09 32.58
C PHE A 25 -4.85 -22.38 33.44
N SER A 26 -5.04 -23.20 34.46
CA SER A 26 -3.95 -23.70 35.30
C SER A 26 -3.29 -24.91 34.65
N VAL A 27 -1.98 -25.02 34.82
CA VAL A 27 -1.19 -26.18 34.43
C VAL A 27 -0.09 -26.39 35.46
N THR A 28 0.09 -27.63 35.87
CA THR A 28 1.10 -28.01 36.86
C THR A 28 2.16 -28.86 36.17
N PHE A 29 3.44 -28.49 36.33
CA PHE A 29 4.58 -29.24 35.79
C PHE A 29 5.36 -29.90 36.93
N GLU A 30 5.69 -31.18 36.77
CA GLU A 30 6.70 -31.83 37.62
C GLU A 30 8.08 -31.27 37.25
N TRP A 31 8.71 -30.56 38.18
CA TRP A 31 10.00 -29.90 37.98
C TRP A 31 10.93 -30.09 39.18
N ASP A 32 12.20 -30.38 38.92
CA ASP A 32 13.24 -30.57 39.93
C ASP A 32 14.38 -29.55 39.72
N GLU A 33 15.03 -29.11 40.81
CA GLU A 33 16.11 -28.11 40.76
C GLU A 33 17.27 -28.53 39.84
N SER A 34 17.57 -29.83 39.75
CA SER A 34 18.62 -30.35 38.86
C SER A 34 18.32 -30.09 37.38
N MET A 35 17.05 -29.86 37.02
CA MET A 35 16.63 -29.58 35.64
C MET A 35 16.95 -28.15 35.19
N GLY A 36 17.31 -27.27 36.12
CA GLY A 36 17.63 -25.86 35.88
C GLY A 36 16.39 -25.00 35.60
N VAL A 37 16.59 -23.88 34.90
CA VAL A 37 15.52 -22.92 34.61
C VAL A 37 14.78 -23.29 33.32
N PRO A 38 13.43 -23.35 33.31
CA PRO A 38 12.67 -23.49 32.07
C PRO A 38 12.93 -22.31 31.12
N GLY A 39 13.58 -22.58 29.99
CA GLY A 39 13.87 -21.56 28.96
C GLY A 39 12.98 -21.63 27.72
N VAL A 40 12.34 -22.79 27.50
CA VAL A 40 11.47 -23.08 26.35
C VAL A 40 10.40 -24.08 26.79
N PHE A 41 9.18 -23.97 26.25
CA PHE A 41 8.19 -25.03 26.35
C PHE A 41 7.70 -25.46 24.97
N ILE A 42 7.22 -26.70 24.90
CA ILE A 42 6.60 -27.28 23.71
C ILE A 42 5.10 -27.38 23.96
N ILE A 43 4.29 -26.94 22.99
CA ILE A 43 2.84 -27.09 23.03
C ILE A 43 2.34 -27.94 21.87
N LYS A 44 1.44 -28.87 22.16
CA LYS A 44 0.74 -29.69 21.16
C LYS A 44 -0.75 -29.50 21.31
N ASN A 45 -1.38 -28.89 20.32
CA ASN A 45 -2.83 -28.76 20.29
C ASN A 45 -3.43 -30.08 19.77
N LYS A 46 -4.08 -30.84 20.67
CA LYS A 46 -4.84 -32.05 20.32
C LYS A 46 -6.36 -31.80 20.19
N HIS A 47 -6.79 -30.55 20.31
CA HIS A 47 -8.17 -30.14 20.12
C HIS A 47 -8.49 -29.98 18.63
N HIS A 48 -9.77 -30.04 18.25
CA HIS A 48 -10.17 -29.93 16.84
C HIS A 48 -10.01 -28.51 16.27
N SER A 49 -10.13 -27.49 17.13
CA SER A 49 -10.00 -26.07 16.81
C SER A 49 -8.66 -25.49 17.26
N GLN A 50 -8.21 -24.47 16.53
CA GLN A 50 -7.10 -23.59 16.93
C GLN A 50 -7.50 -22.69 18.10
N PHE A 51 -6.49 -22.21 18.85
CA PHE A 51 -6.64 -21.16 19.85
C PHE A 51 -5.49 -20.17 19.75
N TYR A 52 -5.70 -18.95 20.27
CA TYR A 52 -4.67 -17.92 20.35
C TYR A 52 -3.99 -17.98 21.71
N LEU A 53 -2.72 -18.36 21.75
CA LEU A 53 -1.94 -18.42 22.97
C LEU A 53 -1.30 -17.04 23.22
N LYS A 54 -1.78 -16.33 24.24
CA LYS A 54 -1.21 -15.02 24.62
C LYS A 54 0.10 -15.18 25.38
N THR A 55 0.04 -15.81 26.55
CA THR A 55 1.17 -15.93 27.46
C THR A 55 1.12 -17.24 28.23
N VAL A 56 2.29 -17.69 28.70
CA VAL A 56 2.40 -18.69 29.77
C VAL A 56 3.28 -18.09 30.86
N THR A 57 2.84 -18.22 32.11
CA THR A 57 3.61 -17.77 33.27
C THR A 57 3.78 -18.95 34.21
N LEU A 58 5.04 -19.28 34.52
CA LEU A 58 5.38 -20.22 35.58
C LEU A 58 5.66 -19.40 36.84
N GLU A 59 4.81 -19.58 37.84
CA GLU A 59 5.03 -19.03 39.17
C GLU A 59 5.97 -19.97 39.95
N ASP A 60 6.74 -19.40 40.87
CA ASP A 60 7.56 -20.15 41.85
C ASP A 60 8.58 -21.16 41.28
N VAL A 61 9.27 -20.81 40.19
CA VAL A 61 10.40 -21.62 39.70
C VAL A 61 11.53 -21.61 40.74
N PRO A 62 11.98 -22.78 41.24
CA PRO A 62 13.02 -22.86 42.26
C PRO A 62 14.27 -22.05 41.91
N GLY A 63 14.73 -21.19 42.84
CA GLY A 63 15.91 -20.34 42.66
C GLY A 63 15.76 -19.17 41.68
N HIS A 64 14.61 -19.02 41.01
CA HIS A 64 14.41 -18.02 39.95
C HIS A 64 13.11 -17.22 40.05
N GLY A 65 12.11 -17.70 40.78
CA GLY A 65 10.81 -17.05 40.91
C GLY A 65 9.99 -17.15 39.63
N ARG A 66 9.45 -16.03 39.16
CA ARG A 66 8.54 -16.00 38.01
C ARG A 66 9.28 -16.12 36.67
N VAL A 67 8.84 -17.02 35.80
CA VAL A 67 9.31 -17.12 34.40
C VAL A 67 8.14 -16.86 33.45
N HIS A 68 8.32 -15.94 32.51
CA HIS A 68 7.27 -15.48 31.61
C HIS A 68 7.58 -15.78 30.14
N PHE A 69 6.57 -16.24 29.42
CA PHE A 69 6.62 -16.54 27.99
C PHE A 69 5.57 -15.71 27.26
N VAL A 70 6.03 -14.77 26.44
CA VAL A 70 5.16 -13.95 25.58
C VAL A 70 5.00 -14.68 24.25
N CYS A 71 3.81 -15.22 23.99
CA CYS A 71 3.58 -16.14 22.88
C CYS A 71 2.90 -15.45 21.69
N ASN A 72 1.77 -14.77 21.93
CA ASN A 72 0.98 -14.01 20.95
C ASN A 72 0.83 -14.69 19.57
N SER A 73 0.50 -15.99 19.56
CA SER A 73 0.44 -16.77 18.32
C SER A 73 -0.71 -17.77 18.30
N LEU A 74 -1.23 -18.05 17.09
CA LEU A 74 -2.23 -19.10 16.89
C LEU A 74 -1.59 -20.49 16.93
N VAL A 75 -2.19 -21.41 17.70
CA VAL A 75 -1.75 -22.80 17.81
C VAL A 75 -2.77 -23.72 17.16
N TYR A 76 -2.47 -24.19 15.96
CA TYR A 76 -3.28 -25.15 15.21
C TYR A 76 -2.96 -26.61 15.59
N PRO A 77 -3.93 -27.53 15.43
CA PRO A 77 -3.71 -28.97 15.63
C PRO A 77 -3.07 -29.68 14.41
N ARG A 78 -2.61 -28.92 13.41
CA ARG A 78 -2.19 -29.41 12.08
C ARG A 78 -0.68 -29.36 11.83
N TYR A 79 0.11 -28.93 12.81
CA TYR A 79 1.55 -28.85 12.66
C TYR A 79 2.18 -30.24 12.53
N LYS A 80 3.12 -30.38 11.61
CA LYS A 80 3.97 -31.58 11.47
C LYS A 80 5.17 -31.56 12.41
N TYR A 81 5.35 -30.46 13.13
CA TYR A 81 6.44 -30.20 14.06
C TYR A 81 5.89 -29.70 15.40
N ASP A 82 6.72 -29.75 16.42
CA ASP A 82 6.37 -29.29 17.76
C ASP A 82 6.48 -27.76 17.84
N ARG A 83 5.39 -27.10 18.25
CA ARG A 83 5.42 -25.64 18.47
C ARG A 83 6.18 -25.33 19.74
N VAL A 84 7.20 -24.49 19.61
CA VAL A 84 8.03 -24.04 20.73
C VAL A 84 7.80 -22.56 21.03
N PHE A 85 7.92 -22.20 22.31
CA PHE A 85 7.89 -20.81 22.77
C PHE A 85 9.00 -20.60 23.80
N PHE A 86 9.78 -19.55 23.61
CA PHE A 86 10.90 -19.20 24.48
C PHE A 86 10.47 -18.23 25.57
N SER A 87 11.15 -18.30 26.72
CA SER A 87 11.01 -17.29 27.77
C SER A 87 11.39 -15.90 27.23
N ASN A 88 10.92 -14.84 27.87
CA ASN A 88 11.17 -13.45 27.46
C ASN A 88 12.62 -12.96 27.70
N LYS A 89 13.59 -13.87 27.87
CA LYS A 89 15.02 -13.54 27.96
C LYS A 89 15.64 -13.46 26.56
N SER A 90 16.35 -12.37 26.30
CA SER A 90 17.00 -12.12 25.01
C SER A 90 18.44 -12.64 24.98
N TYR A 91 18.81 -13.32 23.90
CA TYR A 91 20.17 -13.84 23.69
C TYR A 91 20.64 -13.60 22.26
N LEU A 92 21.89 -13.15 22.09
CA LEU A 92 22.60 -13.34 20.83
C LEU A 92 22.85 -14.84 20.58
N PRO A 93 23.02 -15.29 19.32
CA PRO A 93 23.32 -16.70 19.03
C PRO A 93 24.45 -17.30 19.87
N CYS A 94 25.55 -16.57 20.06
CA CYS A 94 26.71 -17.02 20.83
C CYS A 94 26.46 -17.05 22.35
N GLN A 95 25.52 -16.27 22.86
CA GLN A 95 25.17 -16.18 24.28
C GLN A 95 24.07 -17.15 24.69
N MET A 96 23.35 -17.72 23.71
CA MET A 96 22.24 -18.61 23.99
C MET A 96 22.73 -19.86 24.72
N PRO A 97 22.10 -20.25 25.85
CA PRO A 97 22.41 -21.48 26.56
C PRO A 97 22.39 -22.67 25.60
N GLU A 98 23.43 -23.49 25.65
CA GLU A 98 23.64 -24.61 24.73
C GLU A 98 22.41 -25.53 24.59
N PRO A 99 21.69 -25.89 25.68
CA PRO A 99 20.49 -26.74 25.56
C PRO A 99 19.32 -26.11 24.78
N LEU A 100 19.29 -24.79 24.58
CA LEU A 100 18.22 -24.10 23.86
C LEU A 100 18.54 -23.90 22.37
N ARG A 101 19.80 -24.08 21.97
CA ARG A 101 20.26 -23.79 20.59
C ARG A 101 19.60 -24.70 19.55
N GLN A 102 19.40 -25.97 19.87
CA GLN A 102 18.72 -26.91 18.98
C GLN A 102 17.29 -26.46 18.68
N TYR A 103 16.50 -26.13 19.71
CA TYR A 103 15.12 -25.66 19.53
C TYR A 103 15.04 -24.37 18.72
N ARG A 104 16.02 -23.47 18.89
CA ARG A 104 16.11 -22.25 18.09
C ARG A 104 16.33 -22.58 16.62
N GLU A 105 17.28 -23.45 16.31
CA GLU A 105 17.59 -23.79 14.92
C GLU A 105 16.43 -24.53 14.26
N GLU A 106 15.81 -25.48 14.96
CA GLU A 106 14.62 -26.19 14.47
C GLU A 106 13.45 -25.24 14.18
N GLU A 107 13.16 -24.28 15.08
CA GLU A 107 12.13 -23.26 14.82
C GLU A 107 12.47 -22.39 13.61
N LEU A 108 13.73 -21.98 13.46
CA LEU A 108 14.17 -21.21 12.29
C LEU A 108 14.04 -22.01 10.98
N VAL A 109 14.35 -23.31 10.99
CA VAL A 109 14.12 -24.19 9.84
C VAL A 109 12.63 -24.28 9.51
N ASN A 110 11.76 -24.45 10.52
CA ASN A 110 10.32 -24.51 10.32
C ASN A 110 9.75 -23.20 9.76
N LEU A 111 10.27 -22.04 10.20
CA LEU A 111 9.89 -20.73 9.71
C LEU A 111 10.40 -20.46 8.29
N ARG A 112 11.53 -21.03 7.86
CA ARG A 112 12.01 -20.91 6.47
C ARG A 112 11.27 -21.83 5.50
N GLY A 113 10.80 -22.98 5.97
CA GLY A 113 10.18 -23.99 5.12
C GLY A 113 11.18 -24.62 4.13
N ASP A 114 10.65 -25.26 3.07
CA ASP A 114 11.43 -26.01 2.08
C ASP A 114 11.38 -25.42 0.66
N GLY A 115 10.75 -24.24 0.50
CA GLY A 115 10.54 -23.55 -0.78
C GLY A 115 9.56 -24.24 -1.72
N LYS A 116 8.82 -25.26 -1.27
CA LYS A 116 7.96 -26.09 -2.12
C LYS A 116 6.49 -26.05 -1.70
N GLY A 117 5.64 -26.45 -2.64
CA GLY A 117 4.20 -26.59 -2.43
C GLY A 117 3.46 -25.28 -2.15
N THR A 118 2.14 -25.39 -2.07
CA THR A 118 1.25 -24.27 -1.75
C THR A 118 1.09 -24.13 -0.25
N LEU A 119 1.40 -22.93 0.25
CA LEU A 119 1.27 -22.61 1.67
C LEU A 119 -0.20 -22.50 2.07
N LYS A 120 -0.50 -22.95 3.28
CA LYS A 120 -1.84 -23.07 3.85
C LYS A 120 -2.05 -22.03 4.96
N GLU A 121 -3.30 -21.89 5.39
CA GLU A 121 -3.69 -20.89 6.38
C GLU A 121 -2.92 -21.00 7.71
N TRP A 122 -2.60 -22.22 8.15
CA TRP A 122 -1.90 -22.47 9.41
C TRP A 122 -0.37 -22.40 9.30
N ASP A 123 0.17 -22.27 8.08
CA ASP A 123 1.61 -22.24 7.88
C ASP A 123 2.21 -20.92 8.38
N ARG A 124 3.45 -21.00 8.88
CA ARG A 124 4.24 -19.88 9.42
C ARG A 124 5.53 -19.71 8.62
N VAL A 125 5.48 -20.04 7.34
CA VAL A 125 6.65 -20.06 6.46
C VAL A 125 6.87 -18.68 5.86
N TYR A 126 8.05 -18.12 6.11
CA TYR A 126 8.55 -16.88 5.54
C TYR A 126 9.55 -17.24 4.46
N ASP A 127 9.16 -17.02 3.21
CA ASP A 127 9.99 -17.25 2.04
C ASP A 127 9.69 -16.20 0.96
N TYR A 128 10.54 -16.12 -0.05
CA TYR A 128 10.53 -15.05 -1.05
C TYR A 128 10.03 -15.55 -2.39
N ASP A 129 9.36 -14.67 -3.11
CA ASP A 129 9.02 -14.89 -4.51
C ASP A 129 8.90 -13.53 -5.24
N PHE A 130 8.81 -13.56 -6.57
CA PHE A 130 8.69 -12.37 -7.42
C PHE A 130 7.23 -11.90 -7.48
N TYR A 131 7.01 -10.68 -7.98
CA TYR A 131 5.65 -10.23 -8.33
C TYR A 131 5.27 -10.82 -9.69
N ASN A 132 4.98 -12.12 -9.68
CA ASN A 132 4.51 -12.90 -10.82
C ASN A 132 3.03 -13.30 -10.68
N ASP A 133 2.31 -12.71 -9.74
CA ASP A 133 0.92 -13.03 -9.40
C ASP A 133 -0.06 -11.88 -9.67
N LEU A 134 0.38 -10.86 -10.41
CA LEU A 134 -0.42 -9.69 -10.78
C LEU A 134 -1.21 -9.87 -12.09
N ALA A 135 -0.70 -10.68 -13.02
CA ALA A 135 -1.31 -10.92 -14.32
C ALA A 135 -2.59 -11.78 -14.20
N MET A 136 -3.48 -11.66 -15.20
CA MET A 136 -4.65 -12.54 -15.36
C MET A 136 -4.69 -13.06 -16.81
N PRO A 137 -3.76 -13.96 -17.21
CA PRO A 137 -3.62 -14.37 -18.60
C PRO A 137 -4.90 -14.99 -19.20
N GLU A 138 -5.78 -15.55 -18.36
CA GLU A 138 -7.07 -16.09 -18.74
C GLU A 138 -8.06 -15.05 -19.29
N LYS A 139 -7.88 -13.77 -18.94
CA LYS A 139 -8.67 -12.65 -19.46
C LYS A 139 -8.19 -12.15 -20.83
N GLY A 140 -7.15 -12.77 -21.40
CA GLY A 140 -6.62 -12.46 -22.72
C GLY A 140 -5.33 -11.62 -22.70
N PRO A 141 -4.85 -11.22 -23.90
CA PRO A 141 -3.55 -10.55 -24.07
C PRO A 141 -3.40 -9.27 -23.23
N ASP A 142 -4.46 -8.46 -23.12
CA ASP A 142 -4.43 -7.17 -22.42
C ASP A 142 -4.27 -7.30 -20.89
N SER A 143 -4.45 -8.53 -20.36
CA SER A 143 -4.28 -8.84 -18.94
C SER A 143 -2.94 -9.50 -18.61
N HIS A 144 -2.04 -9.63 -19.59
CA HIS A 144 -0.64 -10.00 -19.34
C HIS A 144 0.10 -8.87 -18.62
N ARG A 145 0.95 -9.23 -17.66
CA ARG A 145 1.86 -8.31 -16.99
C ARG A 145 3.25 -8.93 -16.94
N PRO A 146 4.32 -8.12 -17.08
CA PRO A 146 5.67 -8.63 -16.85
C PRO A 146 5.83 -9.04 -15.38
N VAL A 147 6.65 -10.05 -15.14
CA VAL A 147 7.10 -10.39 -13.79
C VAL A 147 8.00 -9.27 -13.28
N LEU A 148 7.71 -8.72 -12.10
CA LEU A 148 8.57 -7.73 -11.44
C LEU A 148 9.52 -8.43 -10.46
N GLY A 149 10.81 -8.20 -10.65
CA GLY A 149 11.90 -8.87 -9.93
C GLY A 149 12.54 -10.01 -10.72
N GLY A 150 13.81 -10.32 -10.40
CA GLY A 150 14.53 -11.45 -11.00
C GLY A 150 15.11 -11.19 -12.40
N SER A 151 14.95 -9.98 -12.94
CA SER A 151 15.60 -9.56 -14.18
C SER A 151 16.21 -8.15 -14.05
N PRO A 152 17.29 -7.84 -14.77
CA PRO A 152 17.84 -6.48 -14.83
C PRO A 152 16.89 -5.44 -15.45
N ASN A 153 15.94 -5.88 -16.29
CA ASN A 153 15.02 -5.00 -17.00
C ASN A 153 13.82 -4.58 -16.13
N CYS A 154 13.44 -5.41 -15.15
CA CYS A 154 12.38 -5.11 -14.18
C CYS A 154 12.86 -5.50 -12.78
N PRO A 155 13.86 -4.79 -12.22
CA PRO A 155 14.28 -5.03 -10.85
C PRO A 155 13.14 -4.62 -9.90
N TYR A 156 12.90 -5.44 -8.88
CA TYR A 156 11.86 -5.17 -7.88
C TYR A 156 12.15 -5.94 -6.59
N PRO A 157 11.73 -5.41 -5.42
CA PRO A 157 11.72 -6.15 -4.16
C PRO A 157 11.00 -7.49 -4.29
N ARG A 158 11.37 -8.45 -3.44
CA ARG A 158 10.63 -9.71 -3.31
C ARG A 158 9.39 -9.49 -2.45
N ARG A 159 8.38 -10.31 -2.68
CA ARG A 159 7.20 -10.43 -1.82
C ARG A 159 7.24 -11.75 -1.05
N GLY A 160 6.31 -11.91 -0.10
CA GLY A 160 6.10 -13.18 0.60
C GLY A 160 5.60 -14.27 -0.35
N ARG A 161 6.28 -15.41 -0.35
CA ARG A 161 5.92 -16.59 -1.17
C ARG A 161 4.53 -17.09 -0.77
N THR A 162 3.76 -17.53 -1.76
CA THR A 162 2.43 -18.15 -1.58
C THR A 162 2.37 -19.57 -2.14
N GLY A 163 3.12 -19.83 -3.21
CA GLY A 163 3.31 -21.17 -3.76
C GLY A 163 2.06 -21.75 -4.41
N ARG A 164 1.10 -20.93 -4.85
CA ARG A 164 -0.02 -21.40 -5.66
C ARG A 164 0.52 -21.94 -6.99
N MET A 165 -0.28 -22.78 -7.63
CA MET A 165 0.14 -23.39 -8.88
C MET A 165 0.36 -22.34 -9.97
N PRO A 166 1.32 -22.54 -10.88
CA PRO A 166 1.45 -21.69 -12.06
C PRO A 166 0.18 -21.67 -12.90
N HIS A 167 -0.01 -20.59 -13.66
CA HIS A 167 -1.08 -20.49 -14.64
C HIS A 167 -0.88 -21.54 -15.75
N LYS A 168 -1.98 -22.13 -16.24
CA LYS A 168 -1.93 -23.24 -17.22
C LYS A 168 -1.19 -22.87 -18.51
N ASN A 169 -1.39 -21.64 -18.98
CA ASN A 169 -0.84 -21.15 -20.24
C ASN A 169 0.45 -20.33 -20.06
N ASP A 170 0.83 -20.01 -18.82
CA ASP A 170 2.06 -19.25 -18.53
C ASP A 170 2.70 -19.79 -17.24
N PRO A 171 3.69 -20.69 -17.35
CA PRO A 171 4.37 -21.27 -16.20
C PRO A 171 5.15 -20.27 -15.35
N LYS A 172 5.41 -19.05 -15.85
CA LYS A 172 6.13 -18.01 -15.10
C LYS A 172 5.19 -17.19 -14.21
N THR A 173 3.89 -17.21 -14.50
CA THR A 173 2.86 -16.49 -13.76
C THR A 173 2.21 -17.41 -12.73
N GLU A 174 2.14 -16.99 -11.48
CA GLU A 174 1.40 -17.70 -10.43
C GLU A 174 -0.10 -17.48 -10.63
N SER A 175 -0.90 -18.54 -10.47
CA SER A 175 -2.37 -18.42 -10.57
C SER A 175 -2.91 -17.42 -9.55
N ARG A 176 -3.84 -16.58 -10.00
CA ARG A 176 -4.44 -15.52 -9.18
C ARG A 176 -5.70 -16.02 -8.48
N LEU A 177 -5.91 -15.54 -7.25
CA LEU A 177 -7.24 -15.59 -6.64
C LEU A 177 -8.13 -14.51 -7.24
N PHE A 178 -9.44 -14.59 -7.02
CA PHE A 178 -10.35 -13.50 -7.36
C PHE A 178 -9.84 -12.17 -6.77
N LEU A 179 -10.00 -11.04 -7.49
CA LEU A 179 -9.38 -9.74 -7.16
C LEU A 179 -9.65 -9.29 -5.71
N LEU A 180 -10.83 -9.61 -5.19
CA LEU A 180 -11.24 -9.24 -3.83
C LEU A 180 -11.04 -10.37 -2.82
N SER A 181 -10.40 -11.48 -3.22
CA SER A 181 -10.16 -12.61 -2.33
C SER A 181 -9.13 -12.25 -1.27
N LEU A 182 -9.55 -12.33 -0.01
CA LEU A 182 -8.73 -12.02 1.16
C LEU A 182 -7.99 -13.25 1.70
N ASN A 183 -7.87 -14.27 0.83
CA ASN A 183 -7.30 -15.59 1.14
C ASN A 183 -5.90 -15.77 0.57
N ILE A 184 -5.24 -14.67 0.17
CA ILE A 184 -3.81 -14.70 -0.14
C ILE A 184 -3.06 -15.13 1.13
N HIS A 185 -2.20 -16.13 1.00
CA HIS A 185 -1.43 -16.62 2.12
C HIS A 185 -0.49 -15.53 2.63
N VAL A 186 -0.51 -15.33 3.94
CA VAL A 186 0.54 -14.68 4.71
C VAL A 186 0.83 -15.60 5.91
N PRO A 187 2.06 -15.60 6.46
CA PRO A 187 2.36 -16.34 7.67
C PRO A 187 1.32 -16.05 8.75
N ARG A 188 0.83 -17.10 9.41
CA ARG A 188 -0.44 -17.02 10.15
C ARG A 188 -0.50 -15.93 11.22
N ASP A 189 0.61 -15.63 11.85
CA ASP A 189 0.71 -14.63 12.91
C ASP A 189 0.80 -13.18 12.35
N GLU A 190 1.09 -13.01 11.06
CA GLU A 190 1.09 -11.71 10.35
C GLU A 190 -0.29 -11.32 9.81
N ARG A 191 -1.22 -12.29 9.71
CA ARG A 191 -2.58 -11.99 9.25
C ARG A 191 -3.26 -11.08 10.26
N PHE A 192 -3.92 -10.03 9.76
CA PHE A 192 -4.68 -9.11 10.61
C PHE A 192 -5.60 -9.85 11.59
N SER A 193 -5.67 -9.33 12.82
CA SER A 193 -6.69 -9.75 13.76
C SER A 193 -8.08 -9.47 13.19
N GLN A 194 -9.10 -10.22 13.62
CA GLN A 194 -10.46 -10.06 13.10
C GLN A 194 -10.98 -8.61 13.19
N VAL A 195 -10.60 -7.87 14.23
CA VAL A 195 -11.00 -6.45 14.40
C VAL A 195 -10.34 -5.56 13.35
N LYS A 196 -9.01 -5.60 13.22
CA LYS A 196 -8.28 -4.83 12.19
C LYS A 196 -8.69 -5.22 10.77
N PHE A 197 -9.01 -6.50 10.58
CA PHE A 197 -9.54 -7.01 9.33
C PHE A 197 -10.93 -6.42 9.05
N SER A 198 -11.84 -6.36 10.02
CA SER A 198 -13.16 -5.72 9.85
C SER A 198 -13.05 -4.26 9.42
N ASP A 199 -12.15 -3.49 10.03
CA ASP A 199 -11.90 -2.10 9.66
C ASP A 199 -11.34 -2.01 8.23
N PHE A 200 -10.34 -2.83 7.90
CA PHE A 200 -9.79 -2.92 6.54
C PHE A 200 -10.88 -3.25 5.51
N ILE A 201 -11.78 -4.17 5.84
CA ILE A 201 -12.91 -4.59 4.99
C ILE A 201 -13.91 -3.45 4.82
N ALA A 202 -14.26 -2.74 5.90
CA ALA A 202 -15.14 -1.57 5.84
C ALA A 202 -14.57 -0.44 4.97
N TYR A 203 -13.26 -0.14 5.08
CA TYR A 203 -12.59 0.82 4.21
C TYR A 203 -12.49 0.33 2.77
N THR A 204 -12.16 -0.95 2.57
CA THR A 204 -12.08 -1.58 1.25
C THR A 204 -13.43 -1.49 0.54
N LEU A 205 -14.55 -1.76 1.23
CA LEU A 205 -15.91 -1.58 0.71
C LEU A 205 -16.19 -0.14 0.27
N LYS A 206 -15.83 0.85 1.10
CA LYS A 206 -15.99 2.27 0.75
C LYS A 206 -15.18 2.64 -0.49
N SER A 207 -13.94 2.16 -0.60
CA SER A 207 -13.10 2.38 -1.80
C SER A 207 -13.57 1.57 -3.02
N LEU A 208 -14.15 0.40 -2.82
CA LEU A 208 -14.66 -0.47 -3.89
C LEU A 208 -15.82 0.17 -4.62
N PHE A 209 -16.64 1.00 -3.95
CA PHE A 209 -17.63 1.80 -4.67
C PHE A 209 -16.98 2.68 -5.74
N GLN A 210 -15.79 3.24 -5.52
CA GLN A 210 -15.07 4.03 -6.54
C GLN A 210 -14.56 3.17 -7.71
N VAL A 211 -14.12 1.95 -7.42
CA VAL A 211 -13.56 1.01 -8.43
C VAL A 211 -14.65 0.29 -9.23
N LEU A 212 -15.81 0.04 -8.61
CA LEU A 212 -16.97 -0.58 -9.24
C LEU A 212 -17.88 0.44 -9.91
N VAL A 213 -17.75 1.75 -9.68
CA VAL A 213 -18.52 2.80 -10.39
C VAL A 213 -18.54 2.56 -11.90
N PRO A 214 -17.44 2.23 -12.60
CA PRO A 214 -17.49 1.96 -14.04
C PRO A 214 -18.31 0.72 -14.42
N GLU A 215 -18.23 -0.37 -13.66
CA GLU A 215 -19.03 -1.59 -13.90
C GLU A 215 -20.51 -1.43 -13.48
N ILE A 216 -20.78 -0.62 -12.45
CA ILE A 216 -22.10 -0.21 -11.97
C ILE A 216 -22.75 0.79 -12.94
N ALA A 217 -21.98 1.72 -13.49
CA ALA A 217 -22.43 2.72 -14.45
C ALA A 217 -22.66 2.10 -15.83
N ALA A 218 -21.92 1.06 -16.22
CA ALA A 218 -22.22 0.28 -17.43
C ALA A 218 -23.60 -0.41 -17.40
N LEU A 219 -24.21 -0.56 -16.22
CA LEU A 219 -25.55 -1.14 -16.01
C LEU A 219 -26.68 -0.11 -15.96
N CYS A 220 -26.39 1.20 -15.99
CA CYS A 220 -27.37 2.28 -15.88
C CYS A 220 -27.29 3.24 -17.07
N ASP A 221 -28.43 3.62 -17.64
CA ASP A 221 -28.52 4.31 -18.93
C ASP A 221 -27.90 5.74 -18.92
N LYS A 222 -26.96 5.94 -19.85
CA LYS A 222 -26.56 7.15 -20.62
C LYS A 222 -26.23 8.52 -19.97
N THR A 223 -26.30 8.75 -18.66
CA THR A 223 -25.87 10.06 -18.07
C THR A 223 -25.02 10.00 -16.78
N ILE A 224 -24.53 8.83 -16.36
CA ILE A 224 -23.84 8.65 -15.06
C ILE A 224 -22.29 8.70 -15.16
N ASN A 225 -21.70 8.84 -16.35
CA ASN A 225 -20.27 8.57 -16.55
C ASN A 225 -19.33 9.78 -16.36
N GLU A 226 -19.85 10.99 -16.16
CA GLU A 226 -19.06 12.22 -16.03
C GLU A 226 -19.63 13.11 -14.92
N PHE A 227 -18.79 13.98 -14.34
CA PHE A 227 -19.23 15.04 -13.44
C PHE A 227 -19.38 16.33 -14.25
N ASP A 228 -20.57 16.90 -14.26
CA ASP A 228 -20.88 18.13 -14.99
C ASP A 228 -20.48 19.37 -14.17
N SER A 229 -20.36 19.22 -12.85
CA SER A 229 -19.99 20.29 -11.95
C SER A 229 -19.11 19.83 -10.77
N PHE A 230 -18.40 20.77 -10.15
CA PHE A 230 -17.72 20.49 -8.87
C PHE A 230 -18.70 20.18 -7.74
N GLN A 231 -19.96 20.62 -7.84
CA GLN A 231 -20.99 20.29 -6.85
C GLN A 231 -21.32 18.80 -6.91
N ASP A 232 -21.35 18.19 -8.11
CA ASP A 232 -21.59 16.75 -8.27
C ASP A 232 -20.52 15.92 -7.53
N VAL A 233 -19.27 16.40 -7.53
CA VAL A 233 -18.18 15.78 -6.76
C VAL A 233 -18.36 15.99 -5.25
N LEU A 234 -18.82 17.17 -4.82
CA LEU A 234 -19.10 17.45 -3.40
C LEU A 234 -20.28 16.63 -2.86
N ASP A 235 -21.27 16.36 -3.69
CA ASP A 235 -22.47 15.60 -3.33
C ASP A 235 -22.15 14.15 -2.91
N LEU A 236 -21.03 13.58 -3.38
CA LEU A 236 -20.50 12.29 -2.91
C LEU A 236 -20.24 12.29 -1.39
N TYR A 237 -19.86 13.44 -0.83
CA TYR A 237 -19.55 13.62 0.58
C TYR A 237 -20.70 14.19 1.39
N GLU A 238 -21.69 14.83 0.76
CA GLU A 238 -22.79 15.53 1.43
C GLU A 238 -24.10 14.73 1.42
N GLY A 239 -24.52 14.26 0.25
CA GLY A 239 -25.78 13.55 0.01
C GLY A 239 -25.64 12.03 -0.17
N GLY A 240 -24.41 11.54 -0.40
CA GLY A 240 -24.11 10.12 -0.61
C GLY A 240 -24.48 9.62 -2.01
N ILE A 241 -23.96 8.46 -2.42
CA ILE A 241 -24.25 7.86 -3.73
C ILE A 241 -25.64 7.23 -3.69
N LYS A 242 -26.56 7.66 -4.56
CA LYS A 242 -27.83 6.93 -4.77
C LYS A 242 -27.53 5.62 -5.49
N LEU A 243 -27.73 4.48 -4.80
CA LEU A 243 -27.54 3.17 -5.42
C LEU A 243 -28.56 2.96 -6.55
N PRO A 244 -28.13 2.38 -7.69
CA PRO A 244 -29.06 1.89 -8.69
C PRO A 244 -29.85 0.67 -8.17
N SER A 245 -30.95 0.34 -8.86
CA SER A 245 -32.00 -0.63 -8.48
C SER A 245 -31.52 -1.93 -7.78
N ASP A 246 -32.42 -2.60 -7.05
CA ASP A 246 -32.19 -3.86 -6.32
C ASP A 246 -31.44 -4.95 -7.13
N ALA A 247 -31.59 -4.96 -8.45
CA ALA A 247 -30.89 -5.86 -9.36
C ALA A 247 -29.36 -5.64 -9.38
N THR A 248 -28.91 -4.40 -9.25
CA THR A 248 -27.48 -4.05 -9.25
C THR A 248 -26.84 -4.33 -7.90
N ILE A 249 -27.55 -4.08 -6.79
CA ILE A 249 -27.12 -4.47 -5.44
C ILE A 249 -26.92 -5.98 -5.34
N LYS A 250 -27.82 -6.77 -5.93
CA LYS A 250 -27.68 -8.23 -5.99
C LYS A 250 -26.42 -8.67 -6.74
N LYS A 251 -26.13 -8.06 -7.90
CA LYS A 251 -24.89 -8.34 -8.66
C LYS A 251 -23.63 -7.99 -7.88
N ILE A 252 -23.62 -6.84 -7.19
CA ILE A 252 -22.51 -6.45 -6.32
C ILE A 252 -22.32 -7.49 -5.20
N ARG A 253 -23.41 -7.92 -4.55
CA ARG A 253 -23.37 -8.97 -3.52
C ARG A 253 -22.81 -10.29 -4.07
N ASP A 254 -23.20 -10.69 -5.28
CA ASP A 254 -22.72 -11.93 -5.90
C ASP A 254 -21.21 -11.90 -6.23
N CYS A 255 -20.64 -10.71 -6.43
CA CYS A 255 -19.22 -10.52 -6.71
C CYS A 255 -18.34 -10.35 -5.46
N LEU A 256 -18.93 -10.14 -4.28
CA LEU A 256 -18.17 -9.86 -3.05
C LEU A 256 -17.96 -11.13 -2.21
N PRO A 257 -16.78 -11.30 -1.59
CA PRO A 257 -16.57 -12.31 -0.56
C PRO A 257 -17.58 -12.20 0.59
N SER A 258 -17.92 -13.34 1.19
CA SER A 258 -18.90 -13.43 2.28
C SER A 258 -18.59 -12.53 3.49
N GLU A 259 -17.31 -12.30 3.75
CA GLU A 259 -16.77 -11.44 4.78
C GLU A 259 -17.10 -9.96 4.51
N LEU A 260 -16.97 -9.53 3.25
CA LEU A 260 -17.32 -8.19 2.79
C LEU A 260 -18.85 -7.98 2.78
N ILE A 261 -19.62 -8.99 2.37
CA ILE A 261 -21.09 -8.95 2.41
C ILE A 261 -21.59 -8.82 3.85
N ARG A 262 -20.98 -9.54 4.81
CA ARG A 262 -21.39 -9.49 6.21
C ARG A 262 -21.19 -8.10 6.81
N GLU A 263 -20.10 -7.42 6.47
CA GLU A 263 -19.86 -6.04 6.91
C GLU A 263 -20.78 -5.02 6.19
N LEU A 264 -21.16 -5.27 4.93
CA LEU A 264 -22.22 -4.50 4.26
C LEU A 264 -23.56 -4.63 4.98
N VAL A 265 -23.97 -5.86 5.32
CA VAL A 265 -25.27 -6.15 5.97
C VAL A 265 -25.30 -5.69 7.44
N ARG A 266 -24.15 -5.62 8.11
CA ARG A 266 -24.07 -5.12 9.50
C ARG A 266 -24.31 -3.63 9.63
N ASN A 267 -24.10 -2.87 8.56
CA ASN A 267 -24.23 -1.42 8.54
C ASN A 267 -25.48 -1.03 7.75
N ASP A 268 -26.67 -1.28 8.32
CA ASP A 268 -27.99 -0.96 7.72
C ASP A 268 -28.31 0.55 7.64
N ASP A 269 -27.37 1.43 7.97
CA ASP A 269 -27.58 2.89 7.93
C ASP A 269 -27.18 3.47 6.56
N GLU A 270 -27.89 4.53 6.13
CA GLU A 270 -27.53 5.47 5.04
C GLU A 270 -26.07 5.97 5.08
N ARG A 271 -25.35 5.71 6.18
CA ARG A 271 -23.93 6.02 6.46
C ARG A 271 -22.91 5.27 5.61
N LEU A 272 -23.23 4.13 5.01
CA LEU A 272 -22.29 3.46 4.08
C LEU A 272 -22.11 4.23 2.77
N MET A 273 -23.08 5.08 2.41
CA MET A 273 -23.13 5.75 1.11
C MET A 273 -22.56 7.16 1.10
N LYS A 274 -22.27 7.72 2.28
CA LYS A 274 -21.71 9.06 2.46
C LYS A 274 -20.22 8.96 2.75
N PHE A 275 -19.38 9.49 1.84
CA PHE A 275 -17.95 9.56 2.09
C PHE A 275 -17.66 10.60 3.20
N PRO A 276 -16.65 10.35 4.05
CA PRO A 276 -16.21 11.37 4.99
C PRO A 276 -15.69 12.58 4.22
N MET A 277 -16.15 13.79 4.58
CA MET A 277 -15.71 15.03 3.95
C MET A 277 -14.19 15.20 4.08
N PRO A 278 -13.44 15.38 2.98
CA PRO A 278 -11.99 15.58 3.04
C PRO A 278 -11.67 16.86 3.81
N ALA A 279 -10.59 16.86 4.57
CA ALA A 279 -10.18 18.01 5.38
C ALA A 279 -9.94 19.27 4.53
N LEU A 280 -9.41 19.09 3.32
CA LEU A 280 -9.15 20.14 2.33
C LEU A 280 -10.42 20.75 1.74
N SER A 281 -11.55 20.03 1.79
CA SER A 281 -12.82 20.48 1.23
C SER A 281 -13.68 21.24 2.24
N LYS A 282 -13.22 21.43 3.48
CA LYS A 282 -13.91 22.27 4.49
C LYS A 282 -14.09 23.70 4.00
N ASP A 283 -13.10 24.22 3.28
CA ASP A 283 -13.28 25.34 2.36
C ASP A 283 -13.41 24.76 0.94
N ARG A 284 -14.62 24.85 0.37
CA ARG A 284 -15.00 24.13 -0.86
C ARG A 284 -14.15 24.53 -2.08
N SER A 285 -13.47 25.67 -2.06
CA SER A 285 -12.68 26.19 -3.18
C SER A 285 -11.19 26.37 -2.87
N ALA A 286 -10.75 26.23 -1.62
CA ALA A 286 -9.35 26.46 -1.22
C ALA A 286 -8.34 25.62 -2.03
N TRP A 287 -8.71 24.37 -2.34
CA TRP A 287 -7.89 23.43 -3.13
C TRP A 287 -7.54 23.95 -4.53
N ARG A 288 -8.31 24.92 -5.07
CA ARG A 288 -8.05 25.55 -6.38
C ARG A 288 -7.00 26.65 -6.31
N SER A 289 -6.65 27.13 -5.13
CA SER A 289 -5.70 28.23 -4.97
C SER A 289 -4.26 27.81 -5.27
N ASP A 290 -3.45 28.74 -5.74
CA ASP A 290 -2.02 28.53 -5.96
C ASP A 290 -1.25 28.31 -4.65
N LYS A 291 -1.70 28.99 -3.60
CA LYS A 291 -1.17 28.82 -2.24
C LYS A 291 -1.34 27.39 -1.75
N GLU A 292 -2.52 26.80 -1.91
CA GLU A 292 -2.78 25.43 -1.47
C GLU A 292 -2.05 24.41 -2.33
N PHE A 293 -2.08 24.58 -3.65
CA PHE A 293 -1.32 23.74 -4.58
C PHE A 293 0.18 23.68 -4.23
N ALA A 294 0.79 24.82 -3.89
CA ALA A 294 2.18 24.86 -3.47
C ALA A 294 2.39 24.31 -2.04
N ARG A 295 1.47 24.58 -1.10
CA ARG A 295 1.54 24.08 0.28
C ARG A 295 1.53 22.56 0.34
N GLU A 296 0.71 21.91 -0.48
CA GLU A 296 0.60 20.45 -0.54
C GLU A 296 1.91 19.78 -0.98
N THR A 297 2.75 20.45 -1.75
CA THR A 297 4.09 19.90 -2.10
C THR A 297 5.03 19.76 -0.91
N LEU A 298 4.76 20.47 0.20
CA LEU A 298 5.57 20.42 1.42
C LEU A 298 4.88 19.66 2.56
N THR A 299 3.55 19.64 2.58
CA THR A 299 2.76 19.19 3.74
C THR A 299 1.50 18.43 3.35
N GLY A 300 1.35 18.10 2.07
CA GLY A 300 0.28 17.26 1.53
C GLY A 300 0.67 15.77 1.59
N VAL A 301 0.14 15.00 0.64
CA VAL A 301 0.33 13.53 0.62
C VAL A 301 1.71 13.10 0.10
N ASN A 302 2.38 13.92 -0.71
CA ASN A 302 3.69 13.60 -1.29
C ASN A 302 4.78 14.65 -1.00
N PRO A 303 5.11 14.90 0.28
CA PRO A 303 5.99 16.00 0.68
C PRO A 303 7.49 15.73 0.44
N ILE A 304 7.84 14.63 -0.23
CA ILE A 304 9.22 14.13 -0.31
C ILE A 304 9.89 14.31 -1.67
N VAL A 305 9.17 14.80 -2.68
CA VAL A 305 9.68 14.89 -4.07
C VAL A 305 10.20 16.30 -4.42
N ILE A 306 9.63 17.34 -3.83
CA ILE A 306 10.08 18.71 -4.08
C ILE A 306 11.56 18.89 -3.73
N SER A 307 12.29 19.60 -4.57
CA SER A 307 13.73 19.82 -4.38
C SER A 307 14.11 21.26 -4.73
N ARG A 308 15.24 21.73 -4.20
CA ARG A 308 15.80 23.03 -4.56
C ARG A 308 16.26 23.00 -6.03
N LEU A 309 15.87 24.01 -6.80
CA LEU A 309 16.39 24.20 -8.15
C LEU A 309 17.84 24.67 -8.08
N LYS A 310 18.75 23.90 -8.69
CA LYS A 310 20.19 24.17 -8.65
C LYS A 310 20.69 25.02 -9.82
N GLU A 311 20.05 24.88 -10.97
CA GLU A 311 20.42 25.55 -12.21
C GLU A 311 19.17 25.88 -13.02
N PHE A 312 19.26 26.92 -13.85
CA PHE A 312 18.17 27.37 -14.70
C PHE A 312 18.66 27.55 -16.15
N PRO A 313 17.90 27.08 -17.16
CA PRO A 313 16.65 26.31 -17.04
C PRO A 313 16.87 24.91 -16.45
N PRO A 314 15.82 24.22 -15.95
CA PRO A 314 15.95 22.86 -15.43
C PRO A 314 16.51 21.89 -16.49
N VAL A 315 17.43 21.03 -16.08
CA VAL A 315 18.11 20.07 -16.95
C VAL A 315 17.57 18.65 -16.72
N SER A 316 17.26 17.96 -17.82
CA SER A 316 16.91 16.54 -17.83
C SER A 316 18.14 15.65 -17.68
N LYS A 317 17.99 14.53 -16.97
CA LYS A 317 19.01 13.48 -16.81
C LYS A 317 18.82 12.31 -17.78
N LEU A 318 17.78 12.34 -18.62
CA LEU A 318 17.56 11.30 -19.63
C LEU A 318 18.71 11.27 -20.64
N ASP A 319 19.08 10.08 -21.13
CA ASP A 319 20.14 9.93 -22.12
C ASP A 319 19.72 10.63 -23.43
N PRO A 320 20.44 11.68 -23.88
CA PRO A 320 20.11 12.37 -25.11
C PRO A 320 20.21 11.50 -26.37
N LYS A 321 20.94 10.37 -26.32
CA LYS A 321 21.02 9.43 -27.43
C LYS A 321 19.74 8.61 -27.59
N GLU A 322 19.04 8.34 -26.49
CA GLU A 322 17.81 7.55 -26.47
C GLU A 322 16.57 8.43 -26.60
N TYR A 323 16.53 9.56 -25.87
CA TYR A 323 15.36 10.42 -25.77
C TYR A 323 15.53 11.77 -26.50
N GLY A 324 16.61 11.97 -27.25
CA GLY A 324 16.91 13.24 -27.90
C GLY A 324 17.17 14.39 -26.91
N HIS A 325 17.21 15.63 -27.42
CA HIS A 325 17.47 16.79 -26.56
C HIS A 325 16.23 17.15 -25.72
N GLN A 326 16.35 16.98 -24.40
CA GLN A 326 15.29 17.17 -23.41
C GLN A 326 15.38 18.53 -22.69
N LYS A 327 15.73 19.59 -23.43
CA LYS A 327 15.94 20.93 -22.88
C LYS A 327 14.60 21.56 -22.48
N SER A 328 14.50 22.03 -21.23
CA SER A 328 13.32 22.77 -20.76
C SER A 328 13.11 24.06 -21.56
N THR A 329 11.85 24.37 -21.85
CA THR A 329 11.44 25.58 -22.57
C THR A 329 11.03 26.74 -21.64
N ILE A 330 11.16 26.56 -20.32
CA ILE A 330 10.94 27.64 -19.35
C ILE A 330 12.05 28.69 -19.53
N ARG A 331 11.65 29.94 -19.79
CA ARG A 331 12.53 31.11 -19.92
C ARG A 331 12.40 32.02 -18.71
N ARG A 332 13.39 32.88 -18.52
CA ARG A 332 13.40 33.88 -17.42
C ARG A 332 12.16 34.77 -17.47
N GLU A 333 11.78 35.20 -18.67
CA GLU A 333 10.58 36.02 -18.94
C GLU A 333 9.29 35.41 -18.37
N HIS A 334 9.20 34.07 -18.28
CA HIS A 334 8.01 33.40 -17.78
C HIS A 334 7.86 33.51 -16.25
N ILE A 335 8.98 33.67 -15.52
CA ILE A 335 8.97 33.53 -14.06
C ILE A 335 9.37 34.79 -13.30
N GLU A 336 10.27 35.62 -13.85
CA GLU A 336 10.80 36.80 -13.14
C GLU A 336 9.72 37.83 -12.81
N CYS A 337 8.68 37.95 -13.65
CA CYS A 337 7.53 38.82 -13.39
C CYS A 337 6.78 38.48 -12.09
N ASN A 338 6.93 37.25 -11.59
CA ASN A 338 6.23 36.72 -10.43
C ASN A 338 7.14 36.46 -9.21
N MET A 339 8.40 36.92 -9.25
CA MET A 339 9.44 36.69 -8.24
C MET A 339 9.73 37.90 -7.34
N ASN A 340 8.73 38.77 -7.13
CA ASN A 340 8.82 39.94 -6.25
C ASN A 340 10.02 40.86 -6.55
N GLY A 341 10.35 41.01 -7.83
CA GLY A 341 11.46 41.85 -8.32
C GLY A 341 12.84 41.21 -8.28
N LEU A 342 12.98 39.94 -7.86
CA LEU A 342 14.24 39.21 -7.96
C LEU A 342 14.46 38.64 -9.36
N THR A 343 15.72 38.66 -9.81
CA THR A 343 16.18 37.92 -10.98
C THR A 343 16.27 36.43 -10.68
N VAL A 344 16.28 35.59 -11.73
CA VAL A 344 16.53 34.14 -11.56
C VAL A 344 17.85 33.88 -10.86
N GLU A 345 18.91 34.59 -11.24
CA GLU A 345 20.25 34.43 -10.69
C GLU A 345 20.29 34.75 -9.19
N ASP A 346 19.62 35.82 -8.75
CA ASP A 346 19.58 36.20 -7.35
C ASP A 346 18.75 35.20 -6.54
N ALA A 347 17.63 34.74 -7.07
CA ALA A 347 16.80 33.74 -6.39
C ALA A 347 17.51 32.38 -6.27
N LEU A 348 18.29 31.96 -7.27
CA LEU A 348 19.15 30.76 -7.18
C LEU A 348 20.22 30.92 -6.09
N LYS A 349 20.92 32.06 -6.06
CA LYS A 349 21.94 32.35 -5.02
C LYS A 349 21.35 32.36 -3.61
N GLN A 350 20.13 32.90 -3.48
CA GLN A 350 19.41 32.95 -2.21
C GLN A 350 18.67 31.65 -1.86
N ASN A 351 18.79 30.59 -2.66
CA ASN A 351 18.09 29.32 -2.48
C ASN A 351 16.56 29.45 -2.42
N LYS A 352 15.99 30.40 -3.16
CA LYS A 352 14.54 30.69 -3.20
C LYS A 352 13.78 29.98 -4.32
N LEU A 353 14.45 29.24 -5.20
CA LEU A 353 13.79 28.49 -6.28
C LEU A 353 13.75 27.00 -5.97
N PHE A 354 12.57 26.41 -6.16
CA PHE A 354 12.28 25.00 -5.96
C PHE A 354 11.59 24.41 -7.18
N ILE A 355 11.66 23.09 -7.32
CA ILE A 355 11.10 22.36 -8.43
C ILE A 355 10.48 21.04 -7.97
N LEU A 356 9.29 20.76 -8.50
CA LEU A 356 8.71 19.42 -8.57
C LEU A 356 8.92 18.90 -10.00
N ASN A 357 9.83 17.93 -10.16
CA ASN A 357 10.33 17.49 -11.48
C ASN A 357 9.92 16.04 -11.78
N HIS A 358 8.73 15.87 -12.37
CA HIS A 358 8.22 14.56 -12.78
C HIS A 358 8.58 14.21 -14.22
N HIS A 359 9.13 15.16 -14.99
CA HIS A 359 9.46 14.99 -16.39
C HIS A 359 10.26 13.72 -16.68
N ASP A 360 11.39 13.51 -16.00
CA ASP A 360 12.29 12.39 -16.30
C ASP A 360 11.70 11.04 -15.90
N ALA A 361 10.82 11.02 -14.88
CA ALA A 361 10.13 9.80 -14.46
C ALA A 361 9.04 9.38 -15.45
N PHE A 362 8.34 10.35 -16.05
CA PHE A 362 7.20 10.08 -16.93
C PHE A 362 7.57 9.99 -18.41
N MET A 363 8.58 10.73 -18.87
CA MET A 363 8.95 10.80 -20.30
C MET A 363 9.12 9.41 -20.96
N PRO A 364 9.80 8.42 -20.35
CA PRO A 364 9.96 7.07 -20.94
C PRO A 364 8.67 6.25 -21.05
N TYR A 365 7.58 6.73 -20.44
CA TYR A 365 6.28 6.04 -20.39
C TYR A 365 5.18 6.80 -21.13
N LEU A 366 5.39 8.06 -21.52
CA LEU A 366 4.36 8.89 -22.15
C LEU A 366 3.78 8.26 -23.41
N GLY A 367 4.61 7.65 -24.27
CA GLY A 367 4.14 6.99 -25.49
C GLY A 367 3.13 5.87 -25.20
N ARG A 368 3.46 5.03 -24.21
CA ARG A 368 2.62 3.90 -23.76
C ARG A 368 1.37 4.36 -23.03
N ILE A 369 1.45 5.41 -22.22
CA ILE A 369 0.29 5.94 -21.50
C ILE A 369 -0.66 6.61 -22.50
N ASN A 370 -0.14 7.46 -23.38
CA ASN A 370 -0.94 8.27 -24.30
C ASN A 370 -1.51 7.46 -25.47
N SER A 371 -1.01 6.25 -25.74
CA SER A 371 -1.66 5.32 -26.69
C SER A 371 -2.96 4.70 -26.15
N THR A 372 -3.25 4.85 -24.86
CA THR A 372 -4.53 4.42 -24.27
C THR A 372 -5.59 5.50 -24.37
N THR A 373 -6.77 5.30 -23.77
CA THR A 373 -7.77 6.37 -23.60
C THR A 373 -7.31 7.49 -22.66
N THR A 374 -6.29 7.24 -21.84
CA THR A 374 -5.70 8.25 -20.93
C THR A 374 -4.74 9.18 -21.68
N LYS A 375 -4.60 10.41 -21.19
CA LYS A 375 -3.64 11.40 -21.69
C LYS A 375 -2.92 12.06 -20.53
N THR A 376 -1.60 12.17 -20.63
CA THR A 376 -0.75 12.83 -19.65
C THR A 376 0.46 13.50 -20.30
N TYR A 377 1.16 14.30 -19.50
CA TYR A 377 2.38 15.01 -19.85
C TYR A 377 3.48 14.64 -18.88
N GLY A 378 4.73 14.81 -19.29
CA GLY A 378 5.84 14.91 -18.35
C GLY A 378 5.88 16.33 -17.80
N THR A 379 5.75 16.49 -16.48
CA THR A 379 5.56 17.83 -15.89
C THR A 379 6.78 18.33 -15.12
N ARG A 380 7.03 19.64 -15.20
CA ARG A 380 7.93 20.37 -14.28
C ARG A 380 7.21 21.56 -13.71
N THR A 381 7.19 21.69 -12.39
CA THR A 381 6.59 22.83 -11.71
C THR A 381 7.65 23.60 -10.94
N LEU A 382 7.81 24.89 -11.22
CA LEU A 382 8.71 25.78 -10.48
C LEU A 382 7.96 26.51 -9.39
N PHE A 383 8.62 26.66 -8.23
CA PHE A 383 8.11 27.40 -7.09
C PHE A 383 9.13 28.42 -6.60
N PHE A 384 8.63 29.52 -6.06
CA PHE A 384 9.39 30.56 -5.40
C PHE A 384 9.08 30.60 -3.91
N LEU A 385 10.12 30.64 -3.08
CA LEU A 385 10.01 30.85 -1.65
C LEU A 385 9.88 32.34 -1.35
N GLN A 386 8.71 32.71 -0.84
CA GLN A 386 8.39 34.07 -0.46
C GLN A 386 8.98 34.41 0.92
N ASP A 387 9.09 35.71 1.22
CA ASP A 387 9.66 36.18 2.49
C ASP A 387 8.78 35.85 3.70
N ASP A 388 7.48 35.57 3.49
CA ASP A 388 6.56 35.08 4.52
C ASP A 388 6.71 33.58 4.81
N GLY A 389 7.65 32.90 4.14
CA GLY A 389 7.93 31.48 4.30
C GLY A 389 7.03 30.55 3.49
N THR A 390 6.11 31.07 2.67
CA THR A 390 5.24 30.26 1.82
C THR A 390 5.85 30.03 0.43
N LEU A 391 5.44 28.95 -0.24
CA LEU A 391 5.76 28.71 -1.64
C LEU A 391 4.68 29.29 -2.56
N LYS A 392 5.13 29.90 -3.66
CA LYS A 392 4.30 30.40 -4.76
C LYS A 392 4.67 29.66 -6.05
N PRO A 393 3.72 29.06 -6.78
CA PRO A 393 4.02 28.47 -8.09
C PRO A 393 4.34 29.57 -9.11
N LEU A 394 5.34 29.34 -9.95
CA LEU A 394 5.82 30.29 -10.95
C LEU A 394 5.48 29.87 -12.38
N ALA A 395 5.64 28.59 -12.69
CA ALA A 395 5.38 28.04 -14.02
C ALA A 395 5.19 26.53 -13.96
N ILE A 396 4.39 26.00 -14.88
CA ILE A 396 4.27 24.57 -15.17
C ILE A 396 4.66 24.33 -16.63
N GLU A 397 5.66 23.50 -16.85
CA GLU A 397 6.03 22.98 -18.16
C GLU A 397 5.32 21.63 -18.37
N LEU A 398 4.56 21.52 -19.46
CA LEU A 398 3.93 20.29 -19.92
C LEU A 398 4.65 19.79 -21.17
N SER A 399 5.35 18.67 -21.03
CA SER A 399 6.16 18.06 -22.09
C SER A 399 5.49 16.82 -22.68
N LEU A 400 5.52 16.70 -24.01
CA LEU A 400 5.15 15.50 -24.76
C LEU A 400 6.35 14.97 -25.54
N LEU A 401 6.25 13.71 -25.97
CA LEU A 401 7.13 13.17 -26.99
C LEU A 401 7.03 13.98 -28.29
N HIS A 402 8.15 14.16 -28.96
CA HIS A 402 8.15 14.78 -30.28
C HIS A 402 7.33 13.92 -31.27
N PRO A 403 6.56 14.52 -32.19
CA PRO A 403 5.72 13.78 -33.15
C PRO A 403 6.47 12.78 -34.04
N GLN A 404 7.78 12.97 -34.21
CA GLN A 404 8.66 12.08 -34.98
C GLN A 404 9.20 10.89 -34.17
N GLY A 405 8.94 10.83 -32.87
CA GLY A 405 9.34 9.74 -31.98
C GLY A 405 10.21 10.18 -30.81
N GLU A 406 10.49 9.23 -29.91
CA GLU A 406 11.15 9.46 -28.62
C GLU A 406 12.58 10.01 -28.75
N GLY A 407 13.32 9.58 -29.77
CA GLY A 407 14.70 10.04 -30.03
C GLY A 407 14.83 11.49 -30.50
N HIS A 408 13.72 12.21 -30.69
CA HIS A 408 13.72 13.60 -31.19
C HIS A 408 13.55 14.65 -30.08
N GLY A 409 13.53 14.25 -28.81
CA GLY A 409 13.35 15.18 -27.69
C GLY A 409 11.90 15.35 -27.27
N ALA A 410 11.68 16.35 -26.43
CA ALA A 410 10.34 16.74 -25.98
C ALA A 410 9.83 17.99 -26.71
N VAL A 411 8.52 18.03 -26.92
CA VAL A 411 7.80 19.26 -27.28
C VAL A 411 7.04 19.74 -26.06
N SER A 412 7.46 20.89 -25.53
CA SER A 412 6.94 21.46 -24.29
C SER A 412 6.13 22.73 -24.53
N LYS A 413 5.11 22.93 -23.69
CA LYS A 413 4.46 24.24 -23.50
C LYS A 413 4.60 24.67 -22.05
N VAL A 414 4.77 25.98 -21.83
CA VAL A 414 4.89 26.56 -20.49
C VAL A 414 3.64 27.37 -20.19
N PHE A 415 3.11 27.18 -19.00
CA PHE A 415 1.95 27.88 -18.46
C PHE A 415 2.37 28.61 -17.19
N THR A 416 1.90 29.84 -17.02
CA THR A 416 2.18 30.69 -15.85
C THR A 416 0.88 31.02 -15.13
N PRO A 417 0.94 31.39 -13.84
CA PRO A 417 -0.24 31.78 -13.07
C PRO A 417 -1.10 32.84 -13.77
N ALA A 418 -2.41 32.60 -13.77
CA ALA A 418 -3.44 33.53 -14.20
C ALA A 418 -4.70 33.29 -13.36
N GLU A 419 -5.40 34.36 -12.98
CA GLU A 419 -6.60 34.29 -12.13
C GLU A 419 -7.90 34.34 -12.94
N ASP A 420 -7.91 35.12 -14.01
CA ASP A 420 -9.12 35.43 -14.76
C ASP A 420 -9.17 34.79 -16.15
N GLY A 421 -10.38 34.70 -16.70
CA GLY A 421 -10.62 34.36 -18.10
C GLY A 421 -10.24 32.94 -18.49
N VAL A 422 -9.92 32.78 -19.77
CA VAL A 422 -9.53 31.50 -20.37
C VAL A 422 -8.16 31.07 -19.84
N GLU A 423 -7.27 32.04 -19.63
CA GLU A 423 -5.92 31.86 -19.11
C GLU A 423 -5.96 31.27 -17.70
N GLY A 424 -6.84 31.76 -16.82
CA GLY A 424 -7.03 31.18 -15.49
C GLY A 424 -7.52 29.74 -15.53
N SER A 425 -8.42 29.42 -16.47
CA SER A 425 -8.90 28.04 -16.68
C SER A 425 -7.78 27.12 -17.19
N ILE A 426 -6.95 27.61 -18.13
CA ILE A 426 -5.78 26.88 -18.64
C ILE A 426 -4.76 26.65 -17.53
N TRP A 427 -4.53 27.62 -16.65
CA TRP A 427 -3.63 27.48 -15.51
C TRP A 427 -4.11 26.41 -14.54
N GLN A 428 -5.41 26.37 -14.24
CA GLN A 428 -6.00 25.31 -13.41
C GLN A 428 -5.83 23.92 -14.05
N LEU A 429 -5.99 23.79 -15.37
CA LEU A 429 -5.72 22.54 -16.09
C LEU A 429 -4.24 22.14 -16.03
N ALA A 430 -3.31 23.09 -16.15
CA ALA A 430 -1.88 22.82 -16.00
C ALA A 430 -1.55 22.26 -14.61
N LYS A 431 -2.14 22.84 -13.54
CA LYS A 431 -2.03 22.32 -12.17
C LYS A 431 -2.63 20.93 -12.04
N ALA A 432 -3.77 20.66 -12.67
CA ALA A 432 -4.37 19.33 -12.67
C ALA A 432 -3.43 18.27 -13.30
N TYR A 433 -2.79 18.56 -14.44
CA TYR A 433 -1.82 17.64 -15.04
C TYR A 433 -0.58 17.43 -14.16
N ALA A 434 -0.06 18.49 -13.52
CA ALA A 434 1.03 18.37 -12.56
C ALA A 434 0.63 17.49 -11.36
N ALA A 435 -0.59 17.68 -10.84
CA ALA A 435 -1.13 16.87 -9.75
C ALA A 435 -1.38 15.41 -10.14
N VAL A 436 -1.77 15.13 -11.40
CA VAL A 436 -1.89 13.76 -11.93
C VAL A 436 -0.54 13.04 -11.93
N ASN A 437 0.52 13.71 -12.40
CA ASN A 437 1.88 13.17 -12.32
C ASN A 437 2.28 12.91 -10.86
N ASP A 438 2.09 13.90 -9.98
CA ASP A 438 2.46 13.78 -8.58
C ASP A 438 1.69 12.69 -7.85
N SER A 439 0.38 12.54 -8.13
CA SER A 439 -0.46 11.48 -7.57
C SER A 439 -0.02 10.09 -8.05
N GLY A 440 0.30 9.95 -9.34
CA GLY A 440 0.80 8.69 -9.90
C GLY A 440 2.15 8.29 -9.30
N TYR A 441 3.06 9.27 -9.16
CA TYR A 441 4.35 9.06 -8.52
C TYR A 441 4.20 8.74 -7.02
N HIS A 442 3.36 9.49 -6.31
CA HIS A 442 3.05 9.28 -4.91
C HIS A 442 2.57 7.85 -4.67
N GLN A 443 1.52 7.41 -5.37
CA GLN A 443 0.92 6.10 -5.10
C GLN A 443 1.86 4.94 -5.44
N LEU A 444 2.56 5.02 -6.58
CA LEU A 444 3.34 3.87 -7.08
C LEU A 444 4.78 3.85 -6.56
N ILE A 445 5.37 5.01 -6.32
CA ILE A 445 6.77 5.13 -5.90
C ILE A 445 6.84 5.48 -4.42
N SER A 446 6.49 6.72 -4.05
CA SER A 446 6.66 7.21 -2.68
C SER A 446 5.93 6.37 -1.63
N HIS A 447 4.78 5.80 -1.98
CA HIS A 447 3.96 5.00 -1.08
C HIS A 447 4.16 3.49 -1.31
N LEU A 448 3.79 2.94 -2.47
CA LEU A 448 3.83 1.48 -2.68
C LEU A 448 5.24 0.89 -2.75
N HIS A 449 6.21 1.61 -3.29
CA HIS A 449 7.56 1.08 -3.50
C HIS A 449 8.50 1.35 -2.32
N GLU A 450 8.43 2.55 -1.76
CA GLU A 450 9.38 3.02 -0.72
C GLU A 450 8.92 2.72 0.72
N CYS A 451 7.65 2.35 0.94
CA CYS A 451 7.10 1.97 2.24
C CYS A 451 6.73 0.48 2.27
#